data_AF-A0A6M8BB49-F1
#
_entry.id   AF-A0A6M8BB49-F1
#
_cell.length_a   1.000
_cell.length_b   1.000
_cell.length_c   1.000
_cell.angle_alpha   90.00
_cell.angle_beta   90.00
_cell.angle_gamma   90.00
#
_symmetry.space_group_name_H-M   'P 1'
#
loop_
_entity.id
_entity.type
_entity.pdbx_description
1 polymer ?
#
loop_
_entity_poly.entity_id
_entity_poly.type
_entity_poly.pdbx_seq_one_letter_code
_entity_poly.pdbx_strand_id
1 'polypeptide(L)'
;MATSLLPSDFKDFLRLLNSKQVEYLLIGGYAVGYYGYARATADIDIWIAINPGNAQKVVDAIREFGFNVEGLTSELFLQPNKIARMGVPPFRIEVLTTISGVSFEECYAEKTVDVLDGVEVKIISLKDLKRNKQASGRLKDLNDLENLE
;
A
#
# COMPACT_ATOMS: atom_id res chain seq x y z
N MET A 1 4.86 -11.99 17.03
CA MET A 1 4.34 -11.01 16.05
C MET A 1 2.87 -10.80 16.34
N ALA A 2 2.45 -9.60 16.71
CA ALA A 2 1.03 -9.31 16.92
C ALA A 2 0.30 -9.43 15.58
N THR A 3 -0.55 -10.46 15.44
CA THR A 3 -1.40 -10.63 14.25
C THR A 3 -2.50 -9.58 14.28
N SER A 4 -2.28 -8.45 13.63
CA SER A 4 -3.36 -7.50 13.33
C SER A 4 -4.31 -8.17 12.35
N LEU A 5 -5.57 -8.33 12.76
CA LEU A 5 -6.61 -8.87 11.89
C LEU A 5 -6.84 -7.87 10.76
N LEU A 6 -6.72 -8.32 9.50
CA LEU A 6 -7.05 -7.48 8.36
C LEU A 6 -8.58 -7.45 8.20
N PRO A 7 -9.20 -6.26 8.08
CA PRO A 7 -10.59 -6.14 7.64
C PRO A 7 -10.84 -6.94 6.36
N SER A 8 -12.06 -7.48 6.21
CA SER A 8 -12.45 -8.30 5.04
C SER A 8 -12.13 -7.60 3.72
N ASP A 9 -12.52 -6.33 3.62
CA ASP A 9 -12.38 -5.52 2.41
C ASP A 9 -10.90 -5.34 2.02
N PHE A 10 -10.01 -5.23 3.01
CA PHE A 10 -8.58 -5.12 2.75
C PHE A 10 -8.00 -6.45 2.26
N LYS A 11 -8.43 -7.57 2.86
CA LYS A 11 -8.04 -8.91 2.39
C LYS A 11 -8.49 -9.17 0.96
N ASP A 12 -9.73 -8.82 0.65
CA ASP A 12 -10.30 -9.05 -0.68
C ASP A 12 -9.62 -8.18 -1.73
N PHE A 13 -9.34 -6.91 -1.41
CA PHE A 13 -8.57 -6.06 -2.31
C PHE A 13 -7.14 -6.59 -2.54
N LEU A 14 -6.42 -6.97 -1.48
CA LEU A 14 -5.07 -7.55 -1.60
C LEU A 14 -5.08 -8.85 -2.43
N ARG A 15 -6.09 -9.71 -2.28
CA ARG A 15 -6.26 -10.91 -3.11
C ARG A 15 -6.48 -10.56 -4.58
N LEU A 16 -7.25 -9.52 -4.88
CA LEU A 16 -7.46 -9.05 -6.26
C LEU A 16 -6.17 -8.48 -6.87
N LEU A 17 -5.36 -7.75 -6.09
CA LEU A 17 -4.06 -7.29 -6.55
C LEU A 17 -3.14 -8.48 -6.89
N ASN A 18 -3.15 -9.52 -6.06
CA ASN A 18 -2.37 -10.73 -6.30
C ASN A 18 -2.86 -11.52 -7.52
N SER A 19 -4.17 -11.74 -7.65
CA SER A 19 -4.74 -12.52 -8.76
C SER A 19 -4.46 -11.89 -10.11
N LYS A 20 -4.39 -10.55 -10.17
CA LYS A 20 -4.04 -9.78 -11.37
C LYS A 20 -2.55 -9.50 -11.53
N GLN A 21 -1.73 -10.02 -10.61
CA GLN A 21 -0.29 -9.82 -10.61
C GLN A 21 0.09 -8.33 -10.68
N VAL A 22 -0.58 -7.50 -9.86
CA VAL A 22 -0.25 -6.09 -9.68
C VAL A 22 1.09 -5.99 -8.95
N GLU A 23 1.96 -5.13 -9.47
CA GLU A 23 3.18 -4.69 -8.81
C GLU A 23 2.81 -3.62 -7.79
N TYR A 24 2.69 -4.03 -6.53
CA TYR A 24 2.36 -3.16 -5.41
C TYR A 24 3.22 -3.44 -4.18
N LEU A 25 3.23 -2.48 -3.25
CA LEU A 25 3.76 -2.60 -1.91
C LEU A 25 2.75 -2.07 -0.89
N LEU A 26 2.48 -2.85 0.16
CA LEU A 26 1.85 -2.39 1.38
C LEU A 26 2.83 -1.48 2.12
N ILE A 27 2.39 -0.26 2.41
CA ILE A 27 3.16 0.77 3.12
C ILE A 27 2.35 1.29 4.33
N GLY A 28 2.73 2.45 4.86
CA GLY A 28 1.88 3.19 5.78
C GLY A 28 1.69 2.54 7.15
N GLY A 29 0.52 2.74 7.77
CA GLY A 29 0.24 2.29 9.13
C GLY A 29 0.29 0.76 9.30
N TYR A 30 -0.19 0.01 8.32
CA TYR A 30 -0.15 -1.46 8.34
C TYR A 30 1.27 -2.00 8.21
N ALA A 31 2.12 -1.40 7.38
CA ALA A 31 3.53 -1.78 7.32
C ALA A 31 4.27 -1.47 8.64
N VAL A 32 3.95 -0.36 9.31
CA VAL A 32 4.49 -0.05 10.65
C VAL A 32 4.05 -1.10 11.68
N GLY A 33 2.77 -1.51 11.64
CA GLY A 33 2.25 -2.57 12.50
C GLY A 33 2.93 -3.92 12.29
N TYR A 34 3.37 -4.22 11.08
CA TYR A 34 4.09 -5.44 10.76
C TYR A 34 5.52 -5.46 11.34
N TYR A 35 6.26 -4.35 11.25
CA TYR A 35 7.67 -4.28 11.65
C TYR A 35 7.92 -3.83 13.09
N GLY A 36 6.91 -3.38 13.81
CA GLY A 36 7.11 -2.91 15.18
C GLY A 36 5.81 -2.97 15.96
N TYR A 37 5.10 -1.86 15.98
CA TYR A 37 3.93 -1.67 16.84
C TYR A 37 2.69 -1.31 16.05
N ALA A 38 1.56 -1.88 16.47
CA ALA A 38 0.26 -1.50 15.92
C ALA A 38 -0.13 -0.11 16.43
N ARG A 39 -0.51 0.77 15.51
CA ARG A 39 -1.14 2.07 15.83
C ARG A 39 -2.42 2.26 15.05
N ALA A 40 -3.28 3.14 15.57
CA ALA A 40 -4.47 3.55 14.85
C ALA A 40 -4.09 4.12 13.45
N THR A 41 -4.82 3.66 12.44
CA THR A 41 -4.73 4.15 11.06
C THR A 41 -6.13 4.21 10.48
N ALA A 42 -6.37 5.15 9.57
CA ALA A 42 -7.68 5.41 9.00
C ALA A 42 -7.91 4.64 7.69
N ASP A 43 -6.87 3.97 7.22
CA ASP A 43 -6.69 3.49 5.86
C ASP A 43 -5.65 2.35 5.78
N ILE A 44 -5.71 1.60 4.69
CA ILE A 44 -4.61 0.81 4.16
C ILE A 44 -4.00 1.53 2.95
N ASP A 45 -2.68 1.62 2.93
CA ASP A 45 -1.92 2.34 1.90
C ASP A 45 -1.22 1.35 0.96
N ILE A 46 -1.56 1.40 -0.32
CA ILE A 46 -1.00 0.55 -1.38
C ILE A 46 -0.24 1.43 -2.36
N TRP A 47 1.07 1.24 -2.46
CA TRP A 47 1.92 1.92 -3.45
C TRP A 47 2.10 1.03 -4.67
N ILE A 48 1.88 1.57 -5.87
CA ILE A 48 1.93 0.81 -7.13
C ILE A 48 3.02 1.31 -8.08
N ALA A 49 3.52 0.42 -8.95
CA ALA A 49 4.42 0.80 -10.04
C ALA A 49 3.73 1.68 -11.07
N ILE A 50 4.42 2.71 -11.56
CA ILE A 50 3.97 3.57 -12.66
C ILE A 50 4.46 2.97 -13.98
N ASN A 51 3.66 2.09 -14.58
CA ASN A 51 3.85 1.62 -15.95
C ASN A 51 2.50 1.22 -16.58
N PRO A 52 2.36 1.20 -17.93
CA PRO A 52 1.08 0.93 -18.58
C PRO A 52 0.46 -0.42 -18.23
N GLY A 53 1.28 -1.48 -18.13
CA GLY A 53 0.81 -2.82 -17.80
C GLY A 53 0.25 -2.89 -16.38
N ASN A 54 0.96 -2.32 -15.41
CA ASN A 54 0.53 -2.29 -14.03
C ASN A 54 -0.70 -1.39 -13.82
N ALA A 55 -0.73 -0.21 -14.47
CA ALA A 55 -1.86 0.71 -14.41
C ALA A 55 -3.16 0.04 -14.88
N GLN A 56 -3.11 -0.74 -15.96
CA GLN A 56 -4.28 -1.48 -16.43
C GLN A 56 -4.72 -2.56 -15.43
N LYS A 57 -3.79 -3.35 -14.89
CA LYS A 57 -4.09 -4.37 -13.87
C LYS A 57 -4.72 -3.77 -12.61
N VAL A 58 -4.28 -2.57 -12.20
CA VAL A 58 -4.86 -1.83 -11.07
C VAL A 58 -6.30 -1.41 -11.37
N VAL A 59 -6.57 -0.86 -12.56
CA VAL A 59 -7.94 -0.52 -12.97
C VAL A 59 -8.84 -1.75 -12.94
N ASP A 60 -8.35 -2.88 -13.46
CA ASP A 60 -9.10 -4.13 -13.49
C ASP A 60 -9.36 -4.64 -12.06
N ALA A 61 -8.39 -4.53 -11.15
CA ALA A 61 -8.54 -4.88 -9.73
C ALA A 61 -9.61 -4.02 -9.05
N ILE A 62 -9.55 -2.71 -9.25
CA ILE A 62 -10.49 -1.76 -8.66
C ILE A 62 -11.92 -1.99 -9.17
N ARG A 63 -12.09 -2.26 -10.47
CA ARG A 63 -13.40 -2.59 -11.05
C ARG A 63 -13.97 -3.88 -10.50
N GLU A 64 -13.16 -4.94 -10.41
CA GLU A 64 -13.58 -6.23 -9.86
C GLU A 64 -13.88 -6.15 -8.36
N PHE A 65 -13.19 -5.26 -7.63
CA PHE A 65 -13.50 -4.95 -6.24
C PHE A 65 -14.85 -4.24 -6.05
N GLY A 66 -15.49 -3.78 -7.13
CA GLY A 66 -16.81 -3.14 -7.12
C GLY A 66 -16.78 -1.62 -7.23
N PHE A 67 -15.61 -1.01 -7.46
CA PHE A 67 -15.47 0.43 -7.66
C PHE A 67 -15.35 0.74 -9.15
N ASN A 68 -16.46 1.08 -9.79
CA ASN A 68 -16.48 1.50 -11.19
C ASN A 68 -17.03 2.93 -11.31
N VAL A 69 -16.16 3.90 -11.02
CA VAL A 69 -16.50 5.33 -11.06
C VAL A 69 -16.10 5.95 -12.40
N GLU A 70 -16.84 7.00 -12.79
CA GLU A 70 -16.46 7.82 -13.93
C GLU A 70 -15.08 8.44 -13.69
N GLY A 71 -14.18 8.30 -14.68
CA GLY A 71 -12.78 8.74 -14.56
C GLY A 71 -11.80 7.70 -14.00
N LEU A 72 -12.24 6.49 -13.65
CA LEU A 72 -11.32 5.38 -13.38
C LEU A 72 -10.71 4.85 -14.69
N THR A 73 -9.56 5.42 -15.05
CA THR A 73 -8.81 5.04 -16.24
C THR A 73 -7.35 4.75 -15.90
N SER A 74 -6.65 4.03 -16.80
CA SER A 74 -5.24 3.66 -16.56
C SER A 74 -4.32 4.89 -16.50
N GLU A 75 -4.68 5.96 -17.22
CA GLU A 75 -3.96 7.23 -17.28
C GLU A 75 -3.87 7.90 -15.91
N LEU A 76 -4.83 7.66 -15.01
CA LEU A 76 -4.77 8.13 -13.63
C LEU A 76 -3.54 7.59 -12.91
N PHE A 77 -3.21 6.31 -13.11
CA PHE A 77 -2.12 5.62 -12.44
C PHE A 77 -0.77 5.74 -13.15
N LEU A 78 -0.76 6.35 -14.34
CA LEU A 78 0.46 6.73 -15.05
C LEU A 78 1.04 8.07 -14.59
N GLN A 79 0.27 8.85 -13.81
CA GLN A 79 0.73 10.14 -13.32
C GLN A 79 1.38 9.99 -11.93
N PRO A 80 2.55 10.63 -11.71
CA PRO A 80 3.13 10.70 -10.38
C PRO A 80 2.26 11.54 -9.44
N ASN A 81 2.46 11.36 -8.13
CA ASN A 81 1.77 12.12 -7.08
C ASN A 81 0.24 12.02 -7.13
N LYS A 82 -0.30 10.85 -7.51
CA LYS A 82 -1.73 10.57 -7.47
C LYS A 82 -2.07 9.65 -6.30
N ILE A 83 -3.27 9.86 -5.77
CA ILE A 83 -3.88 9.03 -4.74
C ILE A 83 -5.32 8.78 -5.16
N ALA A 84 -5.65 7.52 -5.43
CA ALA A 84 -7.04 7.07 -5.57
C ALA A 84 -7.54 6.55 -4.22
N ARG A 85 -8.77 6.91 -3.84
CA ARG A 85 -9.36 6.56 -2.55
C ARG A 85 -10.64 5.77 -2.76
N MET A 86 -10.77 4.66 -2.04
CA MET A 86 -11.95 3.83 -2.01
C MET A 86 -12.42 3.65 -0.57
N GLY A 87 -13.72 3.71 -0.35
CA GLY A 87 -14.32 3.59 0.98
C GLY A 87 -14.12 4.82 1.89
N VAL A 88 -14.41 4.63 3.17
CA VAL A 88 -14.35 5.66 4.22
C VAL A 88 -13.64 5.12 5.46
N PRO A 89 -13.00 5.96 6.29
CA PRO A 89 -12.31 5.51 7.49
C PRO A 89 -13.25 4.79 8.46
N PRO A 90 -12.77 3.76 9.19
CA PRO A 90 -11.40 3.23 9.18
C PRO A 90 -11.12 2.19 8.08
N PHE A 91 -12.08 1.95 7.17
CA PHE A 91 -12.00 0.96 6.10
C PHE A 91 -11.67 1.59 4.73
N ARG A 92 -10.85 2.64 4.74
CA ARG A 92 -10.43 3.31 3.50
C ARG A 92 -9.24 2.57 2.88
N ILE A 93 -9.22 2.47 1.56
CA ILE A 93 -8.07 2.01 0.77
C ILE A 93 -7.53 3.21 0.00
N GLU A 94 -6.24 3.49 0.13
CA GLU A 94 -5.53 4.48 -0.68
C GLU A 94 -4.56 3.76 -1.63
N VAL A 95 -4.68 4.04 -2.94
CA VAL A 95 -3.74 3.58 -3.97
C VAL A 95 -2.89 4.77 -4.41
N LEU A 96 -1.59 4.72 -4.12
CA LEU A 96 -0.63 5.80 -4.32
C LEU A 96 0.31 5.47 -5.48
N THR A 97 0.66 6.47 -6.29
CA THR A 97 1.68 6.32 -7.35
C THR A 97 3.06 6.82 -6.93
N THR A 98 3.15 7.59 -5.84
CA THR A 98 4.42 8.17 -5.38
C THR A 98 4.44 8.31 -3.86
N ILE A 99 5.60 8.08 -3.26
CA ILE A 99 5.89 8.35 -1.85
C ILE A 99 7.25 9.04 -1.69
N SER A 100 7.47 9.68 -0.55
CA SER A 100 8.69 10.46 -0.30
C SER A 100 9.93 9.59 -0.11
N GLY A 101 11.07 10.03 -0.66
CA GLY A 101 12.41 9.58 -0.28
C GLY A 101 12.88 8.21 -0.79
N VAL A 102 12.06 7.49 -1.58
CA VAL A 102 12.38 6.16 -2.10
C VAL A 102 11.82 5.96 -3.51
N SER A 103 12.41 5.04 -4.29
CA SER A 103 11.93 4.68 -5.63
C SER A 103 11.19 3.33 -5.62
N PHE A 104 10.17 3.18 -6.47
CA PHE A 104 9.37 1.95 -6.49
C PHE A 104 10.21 0.74 -6.87
N GLU A 105 11.05 0.87 -7.90
CA GLU A 105 11.86 -0.23 -8.44
C GLU A 105 12.81 -0.80 -7.37
N GLU A 106 13.55 0.06 -6.66
CA GLU A 106 14.47 -0.36 -5.60
C GLU A 106 13.72 -1.02 -4.44
N CYS A 107 12.63 -0.41 -3.98
CA CYS A 107 11.83 -0.98 -2.89
C CYS A 107 11.14 -2.29 -3.26
N TYR A 108 10.74 -2.43 -4.53
CA TYR A 108 10.07 -3.64 -5.02
C TYR A 108 11.05 -4.81 -5.19
N ALA A 109 12.32 -4.53 -5.51
CA ALA A 109 13.37 -5.55 -5.52
C ALA A 109 13.63 -6.12 -4.10
N GLU A 110 13.66 -5.24 -3.09
CA GLU A 110 13.98 -5.57 -1.69
C GLU A 110 12.74 -5.86 -0.82
N LYS A 111 11.56 -5.99 -1.42
CA LYS A 111 10.30 -6.18 -0.70
C LYS A 111 10.31 -7.41 0.19
N THR A 112 9.58 -7.34 1.30
CA THR A 112 9.21 -8.52 2.10
C THR A 112 7.93 -9.11 1.53
N VAL A 113 7.88 -10.43 1.38
CA VAL A 113 6.65 -11.16 1.04
C VAL A 113 6.31 -12.03 2.24
N ASP A 114 5.14 -11.81 2.84
CA ASP A 114 4.67 -12.59 3.99
C ASP A 114 3.15 -12.79 3.95
N VAL A 115 2.63 -13.71 4.75
CA VAL A 115 1.20 -14.02 4.84
C VAL A 115 0.58 -13.30 6.03
N LEU A 116 -0.26 -12.30 5.76
CA LEU A 116 -1.02 -11.57 6.77
C LEU A 116 -2.48 -12.03 6.74
N ASP A 117 -2.95 -12.61 7.85
CA ASP A 117 -4.34 -13.06 8.01
C ASP A 117 -4.84 -13.94 6.82
N GLY A 118 -3.97 -14.85 6.38
CA GLY A 118 -4.23 -15.79 5.28
C GLY A 118 -4.12 -15.20 3.88
N VAL A 119 -3.55 -14.00 3.72
CA VAL A 119 -3.32 -13.36 2.41
C VAL A 119 -1.83 -13.10 2.23
N GLU A 120 -1.24 -13.55 1.12
CA GLU A 120 0.13 -13.16 0.75
C GLU A 120 0.17 -11.65 0.46
N VAL A 121 1.10 -10.93 1.08
CA VAL A 121 1.24 -9.48 0.93
C VAL A 121 2.68 -9.12 0.60
N LYS A 122 2.83 -8.26 -0.40
CA LYS A 122 4.10 -7.60 -0.75
C LYS A 122 4.23 -6.35 0.09
N ILE A 123 5.18 -6.28 0.99
CA ILE A 123 5.37 -5.23 1.99
C ILE A 123 6.68 -4.50 1.68
N ILE A 124 6.69 -3.17 1.78
CA ILE A 124 7.95 -2.40 1.71
C ILE A 124 8.95 -2.94 2.74
N SER A 125 10.25 -2.98 2.42
CA SER A 125 11.27 -3.41 3.38
C SER A 125 11.30 -2.49 4.61
N LEU A 126 11.71 -3.00 5.77
CA LEU A 126 11.88 -2.19 6.98
C LEU A 126 12.83 -1.00 6.75
N LYS A 127 13.94 -1.26 6.07
CA LYS A 127 14.96 -0.26 5.74
C LYS A 127 14.37 0.88 4.91
N ASP A 128 13.56 0.55 3.90
CA ASP A 128 12.97 1.55 3.02
C ASP A 128 11.74 2.22 3.65
N LEU A 129 11.00 1.54 4.52
CA LEU A 129 9.98 2.16 5.35
C LEU A 129 10.61 3.23 6.25
N LYS A 130 11.73 2.94 6.93
CA LYS A 130 12.47 3.92 7.74
C LYS A 130 12.90 5.12 6.88
N ARG A 131 13.46 4.90 5.68
CA ARG A 131 13.80 5.99 4.75
C ARG A 131 12.59 6.84 4.35
N ASN A 132 11.49 6.19 4.00
CA ASN A 132 10.25 6.87 3.60
C ASN A 132 9.70 7.76 4.74
N LYS A 133 9.67 7.23 5.97
CA LYS A 133 9.19 7.94 7.16
C LYS A 133 10.06 9.14 7.52
N GLN A 134 11.38 8.99 7.39
CA GLN A 134 12.32 10.08 7.58
C GLN A 134 12.11 11.18 6.54
N ALA A 135 11.89 10.82 5.27
CA ALA A 135 11.68 11.77 4.19
C ALA A 135 10.30 12.45 4.22
N SER A 136 9.25 11.79 4.72
CA SER A 136 7.92 12.40 4.83
C SER A 136 7.83 13.41 5.97
N GLY A 137 8.57 13.21 7.06
CA GLY A 137 8.78 14.18 8.13
C GLY A 137 7.53 14.59 8.92
N ARG A 138 6.39 13.92 8.74
CA ARG A 138 5.18 14.17 9.56
C ARG A 138 5.46 13.74 11.00
N LEU A 139 4.93 14.46 12.00
CA LEU A 139 5.15 14.13 13.42
C LEU A 139 4.88 12.65 13.74
N LYS A 140 3.81 12.06 13.18
CA LYS A 140 3.50 10.64 13.33
C LYS A 140 4.54 9.71 12.71
N ASP A 141 5.14 10.10 11.58
CA ASP A 141 6.14 9.29 10.89
C ASP A 141 7.48 9.33 11.64
N LEU A 142 7.81 10.47 12.28
CA LEU A 142 8.96 10.56 13.17
C LEU A 142 8.79 9.67 14.41
N ASN A 143 7.58 9.64 15.00
CA ASN A 143 7.28 8.70 16.07
C ASN A 143 7.34 7.24 15.60
N ASP A 144 6.89 6.94 14.38
CA ASP A 144 6.99 5.60 13.81
C ASP A 144 8.48 5.16 13.77
N LEU A 145 9.41 6.04 13.36
CA LEU A 145 10.85 5.72 13.29
C LEU A 145 11.47 5.25 14.60
N GLU A 146 11.08 5.84 15.72
CA GLU A 146 11.61 5.52 17.04
C GLU A 146 11.18 4.14 17.53
N ASN A 147 10.11 3.58 16.94
CA ASN A 147 9.45 2.36 17.43
C ASN A 147 9.46 1.21 16.39
N LEU A 148 10.15 1.37 15.26
CA LEU A 148 10.35 0.31 14.26
C LEU A 148 11.57 -0.53 14.64
N GLU A 149 11.39 -1.84 14.80
CA GLU A 149 12.44 -2.80 15.22
C GLU A 149 13.25 -3.28 14.02
#